data_AF-A0A937GIT8-F1
#
_entry.id   AF-A0A937GIT8-F1
#
_cell.length_a   1.000
_cell.length_b   1.000
_cell.length_c   1.000
_cell.angle_alpha   90.00
_cell.angle_beta   90.00
_cell.angle_gamma   90.00
#
_symmetry.space_group_name_H-M   'P 1'
#
loop_
_entity.id
_entity.type
_entity.pdbx_description
1 polymer ?
#
loop_
_entity_poly.entity_id
_entity_poly.type
_entity_poly.pdbx_seq_one_letter_code
_entity_poly.pdbx_strand_id
1 'polypeptide(L)'
;MNEDTWNRAGEQNSATMRMNQLTYLLATAALTATIVFGASDDVQALLTVSAVGVALFGILTFDYAQQVFMNLVKSMPSSVADTPIGQLNSATPFAFYRATNALFCAAIAVFQIITIY
;
A
#
# COMPACT_ATOMS: atom_id res chain seq x y z
N MET A 1 -22.48 -1.40 -13.40
CA MET A 1 -22.15 0.01 -13.06
C MET A 1 -22.12 0.79 -14.37
N ASN A 2 -22.56 2.05 -14.40
CA ASN A 2 -22.39 2.89 -15.59
C ASN A 2 -20.98 3.49 -15.64
N GLU A 3 -20.57 4.00 -16.80
CA GLU A 3 -19.20 4.49 -17.04
C GLU A 3 -18.81 5.65 -16.14
N ASP A 4 -19.67 6.65 -15.98
CA ASP A 4 -19.38 7.80 -15.11
C ASP A 4 -19.14 7.40 -13.65
N THR A 5 -19.94 6.47 -13.12
CA THR A 5 -19.75 5.98 -11.75
C THR A 5 -18.48 5.15 -11.65
N TRP A 6 -18.17 4.34 -12.67
CA TRP A 6 -16.94 3.53 -12.71
C TRP A 6 -15.70 4.42 -12.74
N ASN A 7 -15.67 5.45 -13.59
CA ASN A 7 -14.58 6.43 -13.71
C ASN A 7 -14.36 7.16 -12.38
N ARG A 8 -15.43 7.69 -11.77
CA ARG A 8 -15.34 8.37 -10.47
C ARG A 8 -14.83 7.47 -9.35
N ALA A 9 -15.28 6.22 -9.31
CA ALA A 9 -14.81 5.26 -8.32
C ALA A 9 -13.32 4.89 -8.54
N GLY A 10 -12.89 4.79 -9.80
CA GLY A 10 -11.48 4.64 -10.18
C GLY A 10 -10.60 5.81 -9.75
N GLU A 11 -11.05 7.04 -9.96
CA GLU A 11 -10.36 8.26 -9.52
C GLU A 11 -10.22 8.31 -7.99
N GLN A 12 -11.29 8.02 -7.27
CA GLN A 12 -11.29 7.98 -5.79
C GLN A 12 -10.33 6.93 -5.24
N ASN A 13 -10.35 5.71 -5.82
CA ASN A 13 -9.42 4.67 -5.41
C ASN A 13 -7.97 5.06 -5.69
N SER A 14 -7.71 5.66 -6.87
CA SER A 14 -6.37 6.12 -7.25
C SER A 14 -5.86 7.24 -6.32
N ALA A 15 -6.72 8.20 -5.96
CA ALA A 15 -6.38 9.25 -5.02
C ALA A 15 -6.08 8.70 -3.61
N THR A 16 -6.90 7.76 -3.14
CA THR A 16 -6.72 7.08 -1.86
C THR A 16 -5.40 6.31 -1.85
N MET A 17 -5.10 5.55 -2.92
CA MET A 17 -3.86 4.79 -3.02
C MET A 17 -2.63 5.69 -2.99
N ARG A 18 -2.63 6.81 -3.74
CA ARG A 18 -1.53 7.80 -3.72
C ARG A 18 -1.30 8.38 -2.33
N MET A 19 -2.37 8.77 -1.64
CA MET A 19 -2.26 9.35 -0.30
C MET A 19 -1.76 8.33 0.73
N ASN A 20 -2.24 7.09 0.66
CA ASN A 20 -1.78 6.01 1.55
C ASN A 20 -0.30 5.69 1.33
N GLN A 21 0.13 5.60 0.06
CA GLN A 21 1.54 5.36 -0.29
C GLN A 21 2.45 6.51 0.18
N LEU A 22 2.06 7.76 -0.05
CA LEU A 22 2.81 8.91 0.44
C LEU A 22 2.93 8.91 1.96
N THR A 23 1.83 8.63 2.66
CA THR A 23 1.81 8.56 4.13
C THR A 23 2.71 7.46 4.65
N TYR A 24 2.66 6.27 4.04
CA TYR A 24 3.54 5.16 4.37
C TYR A 24 5.01 5.54 4.17
N LEU A 25 5.37 6.09 3.01
CA LEU A 25 6.75 6.50 2.71
C LEU A 25 7.28 7.53 3.71
N LEU A 26 6.47 8.54 4.06
CA LEU A 26 6.84 9.55 5.05
C LEU A 26 7.01 8.94 6.44
N ALA A 27 6.08 8.09 6.87
CA ALA A 27 6.15 7.43 8.17
C ALA A 27 7.36 6.50 8.26
N THR A 28 7.61 5.69 7.24
CA THR A 28 8.79 4.82 7.15
C THR A 28 10.08 5.61 7.16
N ALA A 29 10.17 6.69 6.37
CA ALA A 29 11.37 7.53 6.32
C ALA A 29 11.64 8.22 7.67
N ALA A 30 10.62 8.79 8.30
CA ALA A 30 10.74 9.44 9.60
C ALA A 30 11.13 8.45 10.70
N LEU A 31 10.54 7.26 10.70
CA LEU A 31 10.88 6.20 11.65
C LEU A 31 12.30 5.71 11.44
N THR A 32 12.71 5.44 10.20
CA THR A 32 14.10 5.05 9.89
C THR A 32 15.10 6.12 10.35
N ALA A 33 14.81 7.40 10.10
CA ALA A 33 15.67 8.50 10.56
C ALA A 33 15.78 8.53 12.10
N THR A 34 14.66 8.29 12.80
CA THR A 34 14.63 8.22 14.27
C THR A 34 15.47 7.06 14.79
N ILE A 35 15.38 5.88 14.16
CA ILE A 35 16.14 4.70 14.55
C ILE A 35 17.65 4.90 14.29
N VAL A 36 18.02 5.45 13.14
CA VAL A 36 19.43 5.55 12.72
C VAL A 36 20.17 6.72 13.38
N PHE A 37 19.50 7.85 13.61
CA PHE A 37 20.14 9.08 14.10
C PHE A 37 19.71 9.48 15.51
N GLY A 38 18.67 8.86 16.08
CA GLY A 38 18.20 9.15 17.43
C GLY A 38 18.90 8.32 18.50
N ALA A 39 18.84 8.79 19.76
CA ALA A 39 19.20 7.98 20.91
C ALA A 39 18.01 7.06 21.27
N SER A 40 18.16 5.77 21.04
CA SER A 40 17.05 4.79 21.12
C SER A 40 16.97 4.02 22.44
N ASP A 41 17.98 4.12 23.31
CA ASP A 41 18.16 3.24 24.48
C ASP A 41 16.92 3.17 25.40
N ASP A 42 16.25 4.29 25.65
CA ASP A 42 15.06 4.34 26.54
C ASP A 42 13.73 4.03 25.82
N VAL A 43 13.72 3.93 24.49
CA VAL A 43 12.50 3.87 23.67
C VAL A 43 12.48 2.70 22.68
N GLN A 44 13.41 1.75 22.79
CA GLN A 44 13.54 0.60 21.88
C GLN A 44 12.21 -0.17 21.70
N ALA A 45 11.47 -0.41 22.78
CA ALA A 45 10.18 -1.10 22.72
C ALA A 45 9.15 -0.31 21.90
N LEU A 46 9.08 1.01 22.08
CA LEU A 46 8.16 1.89 21.34
C LEU A 46 8.56 1.99 19.87
N LEU A 47 9.85 2.04 19.56
CA LEU A 47 10.35 2.05 18.18
C LEU A 47 10.04 0.72 17.47
N THR A 48 10.16 -0.41 18.15
CA THR A 48 9.81 -1.74 17.62
C THR A 48 8.32 -1.82 17.31
N VAL A 49 7.45 -1.41 18.24
CA VAL A 49 6.00 -1.37 18.00
C VAL A 49 5.65 -0.42 16.85
N SER A 50 6.34 0.72 16.75
CA SER A 50 6.15 1.68 15.66
C SER A 50 6.56 1.09 14.31
N ALA A 51 7.66 0.33 14.22
CA ALA A 51 8.10 -0.34 13.01
C ALA A 51 7.06 -1.35 12.52
N VAL A 52 6.54 -2.18 13.44
CA VAL A 52 5.45 -3.12 13.13
C VAL A 52 4.19 -2.37 12.67
N GLY A 53 3.80 -1.31 13.38
CA GLY A 53 2.61 -0.51 13.05
C GLY A 53 2.70 0.14 11.67
N VAL A 54 3.84 0.75 11.34
CA VAL A 54 4.09 1.38 10.03
C VAL A 54 4.09 0.34 8.91
N ALA A 55 4.69 -0.83 9.12
CA ALA A 55 4.63 -1.91 8.14
C ALA A 55 3.19 -2.40 7.95
N LEU A 56 2.45 -2.68 9.02
CA LEU A 56 1.04 -3.09 8.93
C LEU A 56 0.20 -2.05 8.20
N PHE A 57 0.42 -0.76 8.44
CA PHE A 57 -0.23 0.31 7.69
C PHE A 57 0.05 0.21 6.19
N GLY A 58 1.32 0.06 5.78
CA GLY A 58 1.70 -0.09 4.37
C GLY A 58 1.10 -1.34 3.71
N ILE A 59 1.01 -2.45 4.46
CA ILE A 59 0.42 -3.69 3.97
C ILE A 59 -1.10 -3.52 3.78
N LEU A 60 -1.81 -3.14 4.84
CA LEU A 60 -3.27 -3.16 4.87
C LEU A 60 -3.87 -2.09 3.96
N THR A 61 -3.27 -0.90 3.89
CA THR A 61 -3.79 0.18 3.04
C THR A 61 -3.59 -0.10 1.56
N PHE A 62 -2.46 -0.71 1.17
CA PHE A 62 -2.24 -1.17 -0.19
C PHE A 62 -3.19 -2.32 -0.53
N ASP A 63 -3.32 -3.29 0.37
CA ASP A 63 -4.21 -4.45 0.18
C ASP A 63 -5.66 -4.01 -0.04
N TYR A 64 -6.14 -3.07 0.77
CA TYR A 64 -7.45 -2.46 0.60
C TYR A 64 -7.62 -1.80 -0.77
N ALA A 65 -6.67 -0.98 -1.21
CA ALA A 65 -6.72 -0.33 -2.52
C ALA A 65 -6.74 -1.34 -3.68
N GLN A 66 -5.98 -2.44 -3.56
CA GLN A 66 -6.00 -3.53 -4.52
C GLN A 66 -7.34 -4.27 -4.53
N GLN A 67 -7.95 -4.49 -3.36
CA GLN A 67 -9.30 -5.09 -3.27
C GLN A 67 -10.36 -4.21 -3.93
N VAL A 68 -10.32 -2.90 -3.70
CA VAL A 68 -11.20 -1.94 -4.39
C VAL A 68 -10.97 -2.01 -5.90
N PHE A 69 -9.71 -2.03 -6.35
CA PHE A 69 -9.41 -2.10 -7.78
C PHE A 69 -9.89 -3.43 -8.41
N MET A 70 -9.71 -4.57 -7.75
CA MET A 70 -10.26 -5.85 -8.19
C MET A 70 -11.78 -5.78 -8.37
N ASN A 71 -12.50 -5.12 -7.45
CA ASN A 71 -13.94 -4.95 -7.55
C ASN A 71 -14.34 -4.00 -8.69
N LEU A 72 -13.55 -2.96 -8.95
CA LEU A 72 -13.73 -2.09 -10.12
C LEU A 72 -13.55 -2.85 -11.43
N VAL A 73 -12.52 -3.69 -11.52
CA VAL A 73 -12.29 -4.54 -12.71
C VAL A 73 -13.47 -5.49 -12.93
N LYS A 74 -13.98 -6.15 -11.88
CA LYS A 74 -15.14 -7.04 -11.96
C LYS A 74 -16.44 -6.33 -12.38
N SER A 75 -16.56 -5.04 -12.11
CA SER A 75 -17.76 -4.24 -12.37
C SER A 75 -17.60 -3.28 -13.56
N MET A 76 -16.56 -3.49 -14.36
CA MET A 76 -16.23 -2.68 -15.51
C MET A 76 -17.34 -2.70 -16.57
N PRO A 77 -17.82 -1.53 -17.05
CA PRO A 77 -18.79 -1.48 -18.13
C PRO A 77 -18.15 -1.91 -19.46
N SER A 78 -18.97 -2.43 -20.38
CA SER A 78 -18.50 -2.91 -21.70
C SER A 78 -17.77 -1.83 -22.50
N SER A 79 -18.22 -0.57 -22.41
CA SER A 79 -17.57 0.57 -23.06
C SER A 79 -16.09 0.75 -22.67
N VAL A 80 -15.69 0.28 -21.49
CA VAL A 80 -14.31 0.31 -21.00
C VAL A 80 -13.63 -1.04 -21.16
N ALA A 81 -14.36 -2.14 -20.93
CA ALA A 81 -13.82 -3.50 -21.01
C ALA A 81 -13.25 -3.85 -22.38
N ASP A 82 -13.87 -3.35 -23.44
CA ASP A 82 -13.46 -3.62 -24.83
C ASP A 82 -12.26 -2.77 -25.27
N THR A 83 -11.82 -1.81 -24.43
CA THR A 83 -10.63 -0.99 -24.71
C THR A 83 -9.34 -1.73 -24.36
N PRO A 84 -8.19 -1.34 -24.95
CA PRO A 84 -6.89 -1.89 -24.55
C PRO A 84 -6.59 -1.77 -23.05
N ILE A 85 -7.02 -0.66 -22.42
CA ILE A 85 -6.85 -0.45 -20.98
C ILE A 85 -7.71 -1.42 -20.16
N GLY A 86 -8.95 -1.67 -20.59
CA GLY A 86 -9.84 -2.63 -19.95
C GLY A 86 -9.28 -4.06 -19.96
N GLN A 87 -8.67 -4.47 -21.08
CA GLN A 87 -8.00 -5.76 -21.22
C GLN A 87 -6.78 -5.88 -20.29
N LEU A 88 -5.94 -4.84 -20.23
CA LEU A 88 -4.79 -4.79 -19.31
C LEU A 88 -5.22 -4.87 -17.84
N ASN A 89 -6.23 -4.09 -17.46
CA ASN A 89 -6.77 -4.08 -16.10
C ASN A 89 -7.28 -5.47 -15.70
N SER A 90 -7.94 -6.18 -16.62
CA SER A 90 -8.45 -7.54 -16.40
C SER A 90 -7.35 -8.59 -16.25
N ALA A 91 -6.19 -8.38 -16.88
CA ALA A 91 -5.03 -9.26 -16.79
C ALA A 91 -4.11 -8.97 -15.60
N THR A 92 -4.46 -8.02 -14.73
CA THR A 92 -3.60 -7.59 -13.62
C THR A 92 -3.32 -8.75 -12.64
N PRO A 93 -2.05 -9.09 -12.36
CA PRO A 93 -1.69 -10.16 -11.42
C PRO A 93 -1.79 -9.67 -9.96
N PHE A 94 -3.00 -9.41 -9.48
CA PHE A 94 -3.26 -8.83 -8.15
C PHE A 94 -2.60 -9.58 -7.00
N ALA A 95 -2.63 -10.91 -7.01
CA ALA A 95 -2.04 -11.71 -5.94
C ALA A 95 -0.52 -11.49 -5.84
N PHE A 96 0.17 -11.36 -6.98
CA PHE A 96 1.60 -11.08 -7.01
C PHE A 96 1.90 -9.72 -6.38
N TYR A 97 1.24 -8.65 -6.83
CA TYR A 97 1.49 -7.31 -6.28
C TYR A 97 1.18 -7.21 -4.78
N ARG A 98 0.09 -7.82 -4.32
CA ARG A 98 -0.28 -7.87 -2.90
C ARG A 98 0.79 -8.61 -2.07
N ALA A 99 1.24 -9.77 -2.55
CA ALA A 99 2.28 -10.55 -1.87
C ALA A 99 3.63 -9.81 -1.84
N THR A 100 4.02 -9.19 -2.96
CA THR A 100 5.26 -8.42 -3.06
C THR A 100 5.25 -7.20 -2.15
N ASN A 101 4.15 -6.44 -2.08
CA ASN A 101 4.02 -5.33 -1.15
C ASN A 101 4.12 -5.79 0.32
N ALA A 102 3.43 -6.89 0.65
CA ALA A 102 3.50 -7.46 1.99
C ALA A 102 4.92 -7.87 2.38
N LEU A 103 5.63 -8.53 1.47
CA LEU A 103 7.02 -8.94 1.65
C LEU A 103 7.94 -7.74 1.90
N PHE A 104 7.86 -6.69 1.08
CA PHE A 104 8.72 -5.52 1.22
C PHE A 104 8.44 -4.74 2.49
N CYS A 105 7.16 -4.51 2.84
CA CYS A 105 6.81 -3.82 4.08
C CYS A 105 7.30 -4.58 5.31
N ALA A 106 7.13 -5.91 5.32
CA ALA A 106 7.61 -6.76 6.40
C ALA A 106 9.15 -6.75 6.49
N ALA A 107 9.85 -6.87 5.36
CA ALA A 107 11.31 -6.83 5.32
C ALA A 107 11.85 -5.50 5.86
N ILE A 108 11.25 -4.37 5.48
CA ILE A 108 11.63 -3.05 5.99
C ILE A 108 11.48 -2.98 7.51
N ALA A 109 10.35 -3.43 8.06
CA ALA A 109 10.17 -3.47 9.51
C ALA A 109 11.19 -4.39 10.20
N VAL A 110 11.50 -5.55 9.63
CA VAL A 110 12.55 -6.44 10.17
C VAL A 110 13.90 -5.73 10.21
N PHE A 111 14.31 -5.05 9.14
CA PHE A 111 15.56 -4.30 9.12
C PHE A 111 15.56 -3.14 10.13
N GLN A 112 14.45 -2.42 10.27
CA GLN A 112 14.28 -1.38 11.28
C GLN A 112 14.43 -1.96 12.68
N ILE A 113 13.78 -3.09 12.98
CA ILE A 113 13.85 -3.75 14.29
C ILE A 113 15.26 -4.26 14.59
N ILE A 114 15.93 -4.89 13.61
CA ILE A 114 17.33 -5.32 13.77
C ILE A 114 18.24 -4.12 14.07
N THR A 115 17.96 -2.94 13.53
CA THR A 115 18.79 -1.74 13.75
C THR A 115 18.55 -1.10 15.13
N ILE A 116 17.41 -1.38 15.76
CA ILE A 116 17.10 -0.85 17.11
C ILE A 116 17.98 -1.50 18.18
N TYR A 117 18.43 -2.75 17.97
CA TYR A 117 19.13 -3.61 18.93
C TYR A 117 20.57 -3.92 18.49
#